data_AF-A0A966U0X8-F1
#
_entry.id   AF-A0A966U0X8-F1
#
_cell.length_a   1.000
_cell.length_b   1.000
_cell.length_c   1.000
_cell.angle_alpha   90.00
_cell.angle_beta   90.00
_cell.angle_gamma   90.00
#
_symmetry.space_group_name_H-M   'P 1'
#
loop_
_entity.id
_entity.type
_entity.pdbx_description
1 polymer ?
#
loop_
_entity_poly.entity_id
_entity_poly.type
_entity_poly.pdbx_seq_one_letter_code
_entity_poly.pdbx_strand_id
1 'polypeptide(L)'
;MRGFTTTLALLLPLMGCGPLSPSASLPYDAALGAADPTRGAIFSSAYAFNNPGGLATPAIAARAAANVEFLAVSLPHDVRYGSSPTVNLQLAAARQEMHGALGIAEGANPQLVVNALYAASRALGAGDNAAAESALLPVVFNNGGETLRRLAAMGPLPRTAEATAMAEREHLRIEQERINSQSSGDSSGRN
;
A
#
# COMPACT_ATOMS: atom_id res chain seq x y z
N MET A 1 -41.45 -46.37 -38.66
CA MET A 1 -41.41 -44.95 -38.26
C MET A 1 -40.24 -44.78 -37.30
N ARG A 2 -39.21 -44.04 -37.72
CA ARG A 2 -37.91 -43.90 -37.04
C ARG A 2 -37.95 -42.66 -36.15
N GLY A 3 -37.77 -42.83 -34.84
CA GLY A 3 -37.72 -41.73 -33.86
C GLY A 3 -36.27 -41.40 -33.51
N PHE A 4 -35.91 -40.13 -33.65
CA PHE A 4 -34.58 -39.54 -33.56
C PHE A 4 -33.91 -39.72 -32.18
N THR A 5 -32.63 -40.13 -32.19
CA THR A 5 -31.70 -40.04 -31.08
C THR A 5 -31.21 -38.59 -30.93
N THR A 6 -31.63 -37.90 -29.87
CA THR A 6 -31.14 -36.53 -29.55
C THR A 6 -29.96 -36.63 -28.59
N THR A 7 -28.76 -36.50 -29.15
CA THR A 7 -27.50 -36.30 -28.43
C THR A 7 -27.52 -34.89 -27.80
N LEU A 8 -27.83 -34.78 -26.51
CA LEU A 8 -27.79 -33.50 -25.79
C LEU A 8 -26.34 -33.18 -25.43
N ALA A 9 -25.80 -32.21 -26.16
CA ALA A 9 -24.45 -31.72 -26.04
C ALA A 9 -24.17 -31.11 -24.67
N LEU A 10 -23.03 -31.54 -24.14
CA LEU A 10 -22.29 -31.05 -22.97
C LEU A 10 -22.05 -29.52 -23.07
N LEU A 11 -22.55 -28.75 -22.10
CA LEU A 11 -22.18 -27.34 -21.90
C LEU A 11 -21.55 -27.20 -20.52
N LEU A 12 -20.22 -27.26 -20.47
CA LEU A 12 -19.38 -26.86 -19.34
C LEU A 12 -19.38 -25.32 -19.24
N PRO A 13 -19.85 -24.69 -18.15
CA PRO A 13 -19.49 -23.31 -17.87
C PRO A 13 -18.06 -23.28 -17.30
N LEU A 14 -17.12 -22.76 -18.07
CA LEU A 14 -15.85 -22.28 -17.52
C LEU A 14 -16.15 -21.05 -16.65
N MET A 15 -16.42 -21.25 -15.36
CA MET A 15 -16.25 -20.18 -14.37
C MET A 15 -14.75 -19.91 -14.25
N GLY A 16 -14.28 -18.94 -15.05
CA GLY A 16 -12.98 -18.32 -14.85
C GLY A 16 -13.00 -17.54 -13.53
N CYS A 17 -12.58 -18.18 -12.45
CA CYS A 17 -12.16 -17.49 -11.24
C CYS A 17 -10.83 -16.79 -11.56
N GLY A 18 -10.89 -15.54 -12.04
CA GLY A 18 -9.70 -14.70 -12.10
C GLY A 18 -9.14 -14.53 -10.68
N PRO A 19 -7.81 -14.51 -10.49
CA PRO A 19 -7.25 -14.27 -9.17
C PRO A 19 -7.77 -12.93 -8.66
N LEU A 20 -8.41 -12.93 -7.47
CA LEU A 20 -8.73 -11.68 -6.79
C LEU A 20 -7.43 -10.89 -6.65
N SER A 21 -7.40 -9.68 -7.21
CA SER A 21 -6.28 -8.78 -7.00
C SER A 21 -6.12 -8.53 -5.50
N PRO A 22 -4.92 -8.73 -4.94
CA PRO A 22 -4.73 -8.58 -3.51
C PRO A 22 -4.91 -7.12 -3.12
N SER A 23 -5.69 -6.88 -2.07
CA SER A 23 -5.87 -5.55 -1.45
C SER A 23 -5.50 -5.62 0.03
N ALA A 24 -5.13 -4.50 0.62
CA ALA A 24 -4.83 -4.37 2.03
C ALA A 24 -5.59 -3.21 2.67
N SER A 25 -5.82 -3.31 3.97
CA SER A 25 -6.41 -2.30 4.83
C SER A 25 -5.39 -1.90 5.91
N LEU A 26 -5.40 -0.62 6.28
CA LEU A 26 -4.62 -0.14 7.41
C LEU A 26 -5.27 -0.56 8.75
N PRO A 27 -4.48 -0.91 9.78
CA PRO A 27 -4.97 -1.11 11.15
C PRO A 27 -5.70 0.14 11.69
N TYR A 28 -6.66 -0.04 12.61
CA TYR A 28 -7.48 1.07 13.15
C TYR A 28 -6.65 2.22 13.73
N ASP A 29 -5.53 1.90 14.38
CA ASP A 29 -4.63 2.87 15.02
C ASP A 29 -3.70 3.59 14.03
N ALA A 30 -3.56 3.07 12.80
CA ALA A 30 -2.76 3.70 11.75
C ALA A 30 -3.33 5.05 11.30
N ALA A 31 -4.63 5.27 11.52
CA ALA A 31 -5.38 6.44 11.09
C ALA A 31 -5.67 7.45 12.22
N LEU A 32 -5.16 7.27 13.44
CA LEU A 32 -5.42 8.19 14.55
C LEU A 32 -4.96 9.62 14.18
N GLY A 33 -5.95 10.50 13.91
CA GLY A 33 -5.74 11.89 13.52
C GLY A 33 -5.89 12.20 12.02
N ALA A 34 -6.01 11.19 11.15
CA ALA A 34 -6.30 11.37 9.74
C ALA A 34 -7.78 11.08 9.45
N ALA A 35 -8.52 12.08 8.94
CA ALA A 35 -9.90 11.88 8.49
C ALA A 35 -10.00 10.87 7.34
N ASP A 36 -8.90 10.67 6.59
CA ASP A 36 -8.77 9.66 5.54
C ASP A 36 -7.43 8.89 5.69
N PRO A 37 -7.46 7.55 5.89
CA PRO A 37 -6.27 6.72 6.08
C PRO A 37 -5.34 6.69 4.86
N THR A 38 -5.89 6.68 3.64
CA THR A 38 -5.12 6.66 2.41
C THR A 38 -4.37 7.97 2.24
N ARG A 39 -5.05 9.09 2.48
CA ARG A 39 -4.43 10.42 2.50
C ARG A 39 -3.27 10.48 3.51
N GLY A 40 -3.49 9.98 4.73
CA GLY A 40 -2.45 9.91 5.76
C GLY A 40 -1.25 9.08 5.33
N ALA A 41 -1.46 7.91 4.69
CA ALA A 41 -0.40 7.06 4.18
C ALA A 41 0.41 7.75 3.06
N ILE A 42 -0.24 8.46 2.13
CA ILE A 42 0.44 9.22 1.06
C ILE A 42 1.39 10.25 1.66
N PHE A 43 0.89 11.16 2.50
CA PHE A 43 1.71 12.26 3.03
C PHE A 43 2.80 11.76 3.99
N SER A 44 2.50 10.79 4.85
CA SER A 44 3.50 10.27 5.79
C SER A 44 4.62 9.49 5.11
N SER A 45 4.32 8.71 4.07
CA SER A 45 5.35 8.01 3.29
C SER A 45 6.17 8.97 2.44
N ALA A 46 5.53 9.94 1.77
CA ALA A 46 6.24 10.98 1.03
C ALA A 46 7.20 11.75 1.94
N TYR A 47 6.75 12.17 3.12
CA TYR A 47 7.60 12.83 4.10
C TYR A 47 8.78 11.95 4.54
N ALA A 48 8.51 10.70 4.92
CA ALA A 48 9.55 9.80 5.44
C ALA A 48 10.66 9.53 4.41
N PHE A 49 10.30 9.26 3.15
CA PHE A 49 11.28 8.87 2.12
C PHE A 49 11.96 10.06 1.42
N ASN A 50 11.38 11.26 1.46
CA ASN A 50 11.91 12.43 0.73
C ASN A 50 12.59 13.49 1.62
N ASN A 51 12.60 13.31 2.95
CA ASN A 51 13.26 14.26 3.86
C ASN A 51 14.51 13.64 4.52
N PRO A 52 15.60 14.41 4.66
CA PRO A 52 16.74 13.98 5.45
C PRO A 52 16.32 13.62 6.88
N GLY A 53 16.67 12.42 7.34
CA GLY A 53 16.26 11.93 8.66
C GLY A 53 14.80 11.47 8.78
N GLY A 54 14.02 11.48 7.69
CA GLY A 54 12.65 10.97 7.68
C GLY A 54 12.52 9.49 8.02
N LEU A 55 13.62 8.73 7.93
CA LEU A 55 13.75 7.32 8.34
C LEU A 55 14.71 7.14 9.52
N ALA A 56 14.97 8.19 10.31
CA ALA A 56 16.00 8.16 11.36
C ALA A 56 15.78 7.13 12.46
N THR A 57 14.54 6.63 12.64
CA THR A 57 14.24 5.58 13.62
C THR A 57 13.63 4.36 12.94
N PRO A 58 13.93 3.14 13.44
CA PRO A 58 13.37 1.91 12.87
C PRO A 58 11.84 1.86 13.00
N ALA A 59 11.27 2.51 14.03
CA ALA A 59 9.82 2.60 14.20
C ALA A 59 9.16 3.40 13.05
N ILE A 60 9.75 4.55 12.67
CA ILE A 60 9.26 5.36 11.55
C ILE A 60 9.48 4.62 10.22
N ALA A 61 10.66 4.01 10.04
CA ALA A 61 10.96 3.23 8.84
C ALA A 61 9.96 2.07 8.64
N ALA A 62 9.61 1.35 9.71
CA ALA A 62 8.64 0.26 9.65
C ALA A 62 7.23 0.76 9.27
N ARG A 63 6.80 1.90 9.82
CA ARG A 63 5.51 2.51 9.47
C ARG A 63 5.48 2.99 8.02
N ALA A 64 6.54 3.66 7.58
CA ALA A 64 6.67 4.15 6.21
C ALA A 64 6.67 2.99 5.20
N ALA A 65 7.37 1.90 5.52
CA ALA A 65 7.35 0.65 4.75
C ALA A 65 5.94 0.05 4.65
N ALA A 66 5.22 -0.01 5.77
CA ALA A 66 3.85 -0.51 5.80
C ALA A 66 2.89 0.36 4.95
N ASN A 67 3.10 1.67 4.95
CA ASN A 67 2.32 2.60 4.12
C ASN A 67 2.58 2.39 2.63
N VAL A 68 3.82 2.20 2.21
CA VAL A 68 4.13 1.91 0.80
C VAL A 68 3.50 0.59 0.35
N GLU A 69 3.59 -0.46 1.18
CA GLU A 69 2.93 -1.74 0.91
C GLU A 69 1.42 -1.56 0.72
N PHE A 70 0.75 -0.86 1.66
CA PHE A 70 -0.68 -0.56 1.58
C PHE A 70 -1.02 0.23 0.33
N LEU A 71 -0.30 1.32 0.04
CA LEU A 71 -0.55 2.20 -1.10
C LEU A 71 -0.43 1.45 -2.43
N ALA A 72 0.59 0.62 -2.59
CA ALA A 72 0.83 -0.14 -3.82
C ALA A 72 -0.31 -1.12 -4.17
N VAL A 73 -1.05 -1.61 -3.18
CA VAL A 73 -2.14 -2.58 -3.39
C VAL A 73 -3.54 -2.00 -3.23
N SER A 74 -3.69 -0.83 -2.59
CA SER A 74 -5.00 -0.20 -2.37
C SER A 74 -5.32 0.87 -3.41
N LEU A 75 -4.35 1.72 -3.79
CA LEU A 75 -4.58 2.83 -4.72
C LEU A 75 -5.13 2.41 -6.09
N PRO A 76 -4.71 1.29 -6.71
CA PRO A 76 -5.29 0.84 -7.98
C PRO A 76 -6.80 0.59 -7.91
N HIS A 77 -7.35 0.36 -6.72
CA HIS A 77 -8.75 0.07 -6.48
C HIS A 77 -9.53 1.23 -5.84
N ASP A 78 -8.85 2.33 -5.46
CA ASP A 78 -9.50 3.46 -4.80
C ASP A 78 -10.02 4.47 -5.82
N VAL A 79 -11.33 4.49 -6.03
CA VAL A 79 -12.01 5.42 -6.96
C VAL A 79 -11.84 6.90 -6.57
N ARG A 80 -11.52 7.21 -5.30
CA ARG A 80 -11.36 8.60 -4.83
C ARG A 80 -9.99 9.17 -5.20
N TYR A 81 -8.98 8.32 -5.30
CA TYR A 81 -7.61 8.67 -5.66
C TYR A 81 -7.23 8.12 -7.04
N GLY A 82 -8.27 7.70 -7.77
CA GLY A 82 -8.21 6.69 -8.79
C GLY A 82 -7.38 7.04 -10.02
N SER A 83 -6.60 6.02 -10.38
CA SER A 83 -6.24 5.63 -11.74
C SER A 83 -5.19 6.45 -12.48
N SER A 84 -4.22 7.09 -11.82
CA SER A 84 -2.98 7.37 -12.55
C SER A 84 -2.25 6.04 -12.77
N PRO A 85 -2.23 5.47 -14.00
CA PRO A 85 -1.59 4.17 -14.23
C PRO A 85 -0.08 4.26 -13.98
N THR A 86 0.48 5.45 -14.19
CA THR A 86 1.87 5.78 -13.89
C THR A 86 2.15 5.71 -12.39
N VAL A 87 1.32 6.33 -11.54
CA VAL A 87 1.49 6.25 -10.07
C VAL A 87 1.41 4.80 -9.60
N ASN A 88 0.45 4.03 -10.13
CA ASN A 88 0.29 2.61 -9.78
C ASN A 88 1.53 1.79 -10.16
N LEU A 89 2.08 2.01 -11.36
CA LEU A 89 3.29 1.33 -11.81
C LEU A 89 4.50 1.69 -10.93
N GLN A 90 4.65 2.96 -10.56
CA GLN A 90 5.74 3.42 -9.71
C GLN A 90 5.63 2.86 -8.29
N LEU A 91 4.42 2.81 -7.72
CA LEU A 91 4.21 2.20 -6.41
C LEU A 91 4.45 0.68 -6.41
N ALA A 92 4.12 -0.01 -7.51
CA ALA A 92 4.49 -1.41 -7.67
C ALA A 92 6.02 -1.60 -7.70
N ALA A 93 6.75 -0.73 -8.40
CA ALA A 93 8.21 -0.75 -8.41
C ALA A 93 8.83 -0.41 -7.04
N ALA A 94 8.25 0.56 -6.32
CA ALA A 94 8.64 0.89 -4.95
C ALA A 94 8.42 -0.29 -3.99
N ARG A 95 7.29 -0.99 -4.12
CA ARG A 95 7.01 -2.20 -3.33
C ARG A 95 8.08 -3.28 -3.54
N GLN A 96 8.52 -3.50 -4.78
CA GLN A 96 9.58 -4.46 -5.09
C GLN A 96 10.93 -4.05 -4.47
N GLU A 97 11.30 -2.77 -4.57
CA GLU A 97 12.52 -2.23 -3.93
C GLU A 97 12.46 -2.40 -2.40
N MET A 98 11.32 -2.06 -1.79
CA MET A 98 11.06 -2.25 -0.36
C MET A 98 11.18 -3.71 0.08
N HIS A 99 10.64 -4.64 -0.70
CA HIS A 99 10.72 -6.07 -0.40
C HIS A 99 12.17 -6.57 -0.39
N GLY A 100 12.95 -6.20 -1.42
CA GLY A 100 14.37 -6.52 -1.50
C GLY A 100 15.19 -5.90 -0.35
N ALA A 101 14.91 -4.64 -0.02
CA ALA A 101 15.58 -3.94 1.08
C ALA A 101 15.31 -4.60 2.44
N LEU A 102 14.08 -5.05 2.69
CA LEU A 102 13.66 -5.59 3.99
C LEU A 102 13.75 -7.12 4.11
N GLY A 103 14.00 -7.83 3.01
CA GLY A 103 14.00 -9.30 2.99
C GLY A 103 12.60 -9.91 3.09
N ILE A 104 11.59 -9.21 2.53
CA ILE A 104 10.22 -9.69 2.41
C ILE A 104 10.14 -10.63 1.20
N ALA A 105 9.41 -11.73 1.32
CA ALA A 105 9.18 -12.63 0.19
C ALA A 105 8.36 -11.93 -0.92
N GLU A 106 8.76 -12.05 -2.19
CA GLU A 106 8.09 -11.35 -3.32
C GLU A 106 6.58 -11.68 -3.45
N GLY A 107 6.19 -12.91 -3.06
CA GLY A 107 4.80 -13.38 -3.06
C GLY A 107 4.08 -13.18 -1.72
N ALA A 108 4.66 -12.45 -0.76
CA ALA A 108 4.07 -12.25 0.54
C ALA A 108 2.68 -11.60 0.43
N ASN A 109 1.76 -12.09 1.27
CA ASN A 109 0.42 -11.52 1.35
C ASN A 109 0.52 -10.06 1.86
N PRO A 110 0.03 -9.06 1.09
CA PRO A 110 0.19 -7.66 1.45
C PRO A 110 -0.42 -7.30 2.81
N GLN A 111 -1.55 -7.89 3.18
CA GLN A 111 -2.19 -7.63 4.47
C GLN A 111 -1.32 -8.13 5.62
N LEU A 112 -0.65 -9.28 5.46
CA LEU A 112 0.27 -9.79 6.49
C LEU A 112 1.50 -8.89 6.62
N VAL A 113 2.05 -8.39 5.50
CA VAL A 113 3.16 -7.43 5.50
C VAL A 113 2.77 -6.15 6.24
N VAL A 114 1.64 -5.54 5.88
CA VAL A 114 1.13 -4.31 6.51
C VAL A 114 0.94 -4.53 8.01
N ASN A 115 0.26 -5.60 8.42
CA ASN A 115 -0.02 -5.88 9.83
C ASN A 115 1.26 -6.07 10.65
N ALA A 116 2.21 -6.85 10.13
CA ALA A 116 3.48 -7.15 10.78
C ALA A 116 4.34 -5.88 10.94
N LEU A 117 4.48 -5.07 9.89
CA LEU A 117 5.27 -3.84 9.94
C LEU A 117 4.65 -2.79 10.87
N TYR A 118 3.32 -2.66 10.91
CA TYR A 118 2.65 -1.80 11.88
C TYR A 118 2.83 -2.29 13.32
N ALA A 119 2.73 -3.60 13.57
CA ALA A 119 2.98 -4.18 14.88
C ALA A 119 4.44 -3.98 15.33
N ALA A 120 5.40 -4.21 14.43
CA ALA A 120 6.81 -3.94 14.68
C ALA A 120 7.06 -2.45 14.96
N SER A 121 6.47 -1.54 14.19
CA SER A 121 6.57 -0.09 14.41
C SER A 121 6.11 0.31 15.81
N ARG A 122 4.96 -0.21 16.28
CA ARG A 122 4.46 0.04 17.63
C ARG A 122 5.40 -0.48 18.70
N ALA A 123 5.85 -1.73 18.57
CA ALA A 123 6.75 -2.35 19.54
C ALA A 123 8.10 -1.60 19.62
N LEU A 124 8.67 -1.21 18.49
CA LEU A 124 9.87 -0.37 18.41
C LEU A 124 9.65 1.00 19.07
N GLY A 125 8.50 1.62 18.84
CA GLY A 125 8.12 2.89 19.48
C GLY A 125 7.98 2.77 21.01
N ALA A 126 7.63 1.59 21.51
CA ALA A 126 7.58 1.28 22.94
C ALA A 126 8.93 0.82 23.51
N GLY A 127 9.98 0.69 22.69
CA GLY A 127 11.28 0.17 23.09
C GLY A 127 11.35 -1.36 23.25
N ASP A 128 10.32 -2.09 22.82
CA ASP A 128 10.23 -3.55 22.93
C ASP A 128 10.72 -4.23 21.64
N ASN A 129 12.04 -4.44 21.56
CA ASN A 129 12.67 -5.09 20.41
C ASN A 129 12.25 -6.56 20.25
N ALA A 130 11.97 -7.27 21.34
CA ALA A 130 11.57 -8.67 21.29
C ALA A 130 10.16 -8.84 20.72
N ALA A 131 9.23 -7.97 21.12
CA ALA A 131 7.90 -7.91 20.52
C ALA A 131 7.96 -7.46 19.05
N ALA A 132 8.87 -6.53 18.71
CA ALA A 132 9.05 -6.09 17.33
C ALA A 132 9.52 -7.24 16.42
N GLU A 133 10.48 -8.04 16.87
CA GLU A 133 10.97 -9.20 16.12
C GLU A 133 9.89 -10.27 16.00
N SER A 134 9.17 -10.55 17.09
CA SER A 134 8.07 -11.54 17.11
C SER A 134 6.91 -11.16 16.19
N ALA A 135 6.70 -9.86 15.94
CA ALA A 135 5.69 -9.37 15.01
C ALA A 135 6.04 -9.65 13.53
N LEU A 136 7.33 -9.81 13.20
CA LEU A 136 7.82 -10.06 11.85
C LEU A 136 7.75 -11.57 11.53
N LEU A 137 6.55 -12.00 11.13
CA LEU A 137 6.21 -13.40 10.90
C LEU A 137 7.19 -14.09 9.92
N PRO A 138 7.72 -15.29 10.24
CA PRO A 138 8.67 -16.01 9.38
C PRO A 138 8.16 -16.34 7.97
N VAL A 139 6.84 -16.46 7.81
CA VAL A 139 6.20 -16.71 6.50
C VAL A 139 6.25 -15.50 5.55
N VAL A 140 6.45 -14.30 6.10
CA VAL A 140 6.52 -13.03 5.36
C VAL A 140 7.95 -12.52 5.30
N PHE A 141 8.66 -12.56 6.43
CA PHE A 141 10.01 -12.07 6.60
C PHE A 141 10.91 -13.28 6.84
N ASN A 142 11.86 -13.52 5.94
CA ASN A 142 12.75 -14.68 6.03
C ASN A 142 13.50 -14.76 7.37
N ASN A 143 13.80 -13.59 7.97
CA ASN A 143 14.39 -13.45 9.29
C ASN A 143 14.01 -12.10 9.91
N GLY A 144 13.19 -12.13 10.98
CA GLY A 144 12.69 -10.93 11.64
C GLY A 144 13.78 -10.03 12.23
N GLY A 145 14.77 -10.60 12.93
CA GLY A 145 15.89 -9.84 13.49
C GLY A 145 16.74 -9.15 12.42
N GLU A 146 16.98 -9.81 11.29
CA GLU A 146 17.65 -9.21 10.13
C GLU A 146 16.84 -8.09 9.50
N THR A 147 15.51 -8.25 9.38
CA THR A 147 14.62 -7.17 8.94
C THR A 147 14.67 -5.97 9.90
N LEU A 148 14.69 -6.17 11.22
CA LEU A 148 14.86 -5.08 12.19
C LEU A 148 16.19 -4.36 12.02
N ARG A 149 17.27 -5.11 11.82
CA ARG A 149 18.60 -4.54 11.55
C ARG A 149 18.60 -3.67 10.28
N ARG A 150 17.92 -4.14 9.22
CA ARG A 150 17.74 -3.39 7.97
C ARG A 150 16.88 -2.14 8.14
N LEU A 151 15.83 -2.21 8.96
CA LEU A 151 15.01 -1.04 9.31
C LEU A 151 15.81 0.03 10.06
N ALA A 152 16.68 -0.39 11.00
CA ALA A 152 17.52 0.53 11.76
C ALA A 152 18.65 1.16 10.92
N ALA A 153 19.10 0.46 9.88
CA ALA A 153 20.15 0.92 8.96
C ALA A 153 19.59 1.36 7.59
N MET A 154 18.30 1.70 7.51
CA MET A 154 17.62 1.95 6.24
C MET A 154 18.24 3.16 5.53
N GLY A 155 18.92 2.88 4.42
CA GLY A 155 19.45 3.91 3.52
C GLY A 155 18.40 4.45 2.56
N PRO A 156 18.81 5.34 1.64
CA PRO A 156 17.94 5.86 0.60
C PRO A 156 17.36 4.74 -0.28
N LEU A 157 16.05 4.80 -0.54
CA LEU A 157 15.32 3.92 -1.45
C LEU A 157 14.77 4.77 -2.60
N PRO A 158 15.53 4.94 -3.71
CA PRO A 158 15.24 5.95 -4.71
C PRO A 158 13.92 5.73 -5.45
N ARG A 159 13.56 4.49 -5.78
CA ARG A 159 12.27 4.22 -6.45
C ARG A 159 11.11 4.50 -5.49
N THR A 160 11.30 4.17 -4.23
CA THR A 160 10.32 4.42 -3.16
C THR A 160 10.11 5.91 -2.91
N ALA A 161 11.19 6.69 -2.85
CA ALA A 161 11.12 8.14 -2.73
C ALA A 161 10.40 8.78 -3.93
N GLU A 162 10.76 8.39 -5.15
CA GLU A 162 10.12 8.89 -6.37
C GLU A 162 8.62 8.57 -6.42
N ALA A 163 8.24 7.32 -6.16
CA ALA A 163 6.86 6.86 -6.21
C ALA A 163 5.98 7.57 -5.16
N THR A 164 6.47 7.73 -3.94
CA THR A 164 5.72 8.40 -2.85
C THR A 164 5.58 9.89 -3.12
N ALA A 165 6.61 10.56 -3.64
CA ALA A 165 6.52 11.96 -4.06
C ALA A 165 5.55 12.13 -5.25
N MET A 166 5.49 11.16 -6.17
CA MET A 166 4.54 11.19 -7.27
C MET A 166 3.10 11.02 -6.79
N ALA A 167 2.86 10.08 -5.87
CA ALA A 167 1.55 9.87 -5.26
C ALA A 167 1.05 11.12 -4.51
N GLU A 168 1.94 11.82 -3.80
CA GLU A 168 1.62 13.08 -3.13
C GLU A 168 1.22 14.18 -4.13
N ARG A 169 2.03 14.40 -5.17
CA ARG A 169 1.72 15.40 -6.21
C ARG A 169 0.40 15.12 -6.91
N GLU A 170 0.13 13.85 -7.20
CA GLU A 170 -1.12 13.44 -7.84
C GLU A 170 -2.33 13.69 -6.94
N HIS A 171 -2.20 13.37 -5.64
CA HIS A 171 -3.24 13.65 -4.66
C HIS A 171 -3.55 15.15 -4.58
N LEU A 172 -2.52 16.00 -4.53
CA LEU A 172 -2.69 17.45 -4.50
C LEU A 172 -3.35 17.99 -5.79
N ARG A 173 -3.01 17.42 -6.96
CA ARG A 173 -3.63 17.76 -8.24
C ARG A 173 -5.14 17.48 -8.22
N ILE A 174 -5.53 16.27 -7.79
CA ILE A 174 -6.94 15.85 -7.72
C ILE A 174 -7.73 16.76 -6.76
N GLU A 175 -7.15 17.09 -5.61
CA GLU A 175 -7.81 17.96 -4.63
C GLU A 175 -8.06 19.37 -5.20
N GLN A 176 -7.08 19.93 -5.91
CA GLN A 176 -7.24 21.24 -6.55
C GLN A 176 -8.36 21.24 -7.61
N GLU A 177 -8.50 20.15 -8.38
CA GLU A 177 -9.57 20.00 -9.37
C GLU A 177 -10.97 19.92 -8.73
N ARG A 178 -11.08 19.24 -7.58
CA ARG A 178 -12.32 19.20 -6.79
C ARG A 178 -12.73 20.57 -6.29
N ILE A 179 -11.79 21.33 -5.75
CA ILE A 179 -12.04 22.70 -5.27
C ILE A 179 -12.51 23.60 -6.43
N ASN A 180 -11.84 23.52 -7.59
CA ASN A 180 -12.18 24.33 -8.76
C ASN A 180 -13.56 24.00 -9.34
N SER A 181 -13.91 22.71 -9.41
CA SER A 181 -15.22 22.26 -9.90
C SER A 181 -16.36 22.65 -8.96
N GLN A 182 -16.14 22.61 -7.64
CA GLN A 182 -17.15 23.03 -6.66
C GLN A 182 -17.42 24.54 -6.71
N SER A 183 -16.38 25.36 -6.89
CA SER A 183 -16.49 26.81 -7.09
C SER A 183 -17.27 27.18 -8.36
N SER A 184 -17.06 26.43 -9.45
CA SER A 184 -17.76 26.64 -10.72
C SER A 184 -19.26 26.30 -10.62
N GLY A 185 -19.62 25.26 -9.85
CA GLY A 185 -21.01 24.84 -9.63
C GLY A 185 -21.85 25.85 -8.84
N ASP A 186 -21.27 26.49 -7.82
CA ASP A 186 -21.98 27.47 -6.96
C ASP A 186 -22.30 28.78 -7.71
N SER A 187 -21.52 29.13 -8.73
CA SER A 187 -21.76 30.32 -9.56
C SER A 187 -22.95 30.18 -10.54
N SER A 188 -23.37 28.94 -10.86
CA SER A 188 -24.44 28.67 -11.83
C SER A 188 -25.85 28.64 -11.22
N GLY A 189 -25.97 28.62 -9.88
CA GLY A 189 -27.24 28.51 -9.15
C GLY A 189 -27.87 29.84 -8.71
N ARG A 190 -27.31 30.99 -9.11
CA ARG A 190 -27.83 32.33 -8.79
C ARG A 190 -28.19 33.08 -10.08
N ASN A 191 -29.33 32.75 -10.69
CA ASN A 191 -30.03 33.60 -11.66
C ASN A 191 -31.53 33.31 -11.61
#